data_AF-A0A8J8G8D0-F1
#
_entry.id   AF-A0A8J8G8D0-F1
#
_cell.length_a   1.000
_cell.length_b   1.000
_cell.length_c   1.000
_cell.angle_alpha   90.00
_cell.angle_beta   90.00
_cell.angle_gamma   90.00
#
_symmetry.space_group_name_H-M   'P 1'
#
loop_
_entity.id
_entity.type
_entity.pdbx_description
1 polymer ?
#
loop_
_entity_poly.entity_id
_entity_poly.type
_entity_poly.pdbx_seq_one_letter_code
_entity_poly.pdbx_strand_id
1 'polypeptide(L)'
;FGSYAKNTNDKHSDIDLCVICDNDKVIKKLFDKLRLLPLDIDLNEFSVSEFKSMIDTKKVNVSSEIISNNVILFGVENFYSLFNN
;
A
#
# COMPACT_ATOMS: atom_id res chain seq x y z
N PHE A 1 -2.67 4.95 -1.65
CA PHE A 1 -3.30 5.58 -0.48
C PHE A 1 -2.94 7.06 -0.55
N GLY A 2 -2.84 7.79 0.55
CA GLY A 2 -2.27 9.14 0.54
C GLY A 2 -3.09 10.15 -0.26
N SER A 3 -2.41 11.14 -0.85
CA SER A 3 -3.03 12.36 -1.39
C SER A 3 -4.02 12.08 -2.53
N TYR A 4 -3.65 11.18 -3.45
CA TYR A 4 -4.50 10.78 -4.57
C TYR A 4 -5.76 10.03 -4.11
N ALA A 5 -5.65 9.15 -3.11
CA ALA A 5 -6.82 8.46 -2.55
C ALA A 5 -7.75 9.42 -1.79
N LYS A 6 -7.20 10.50 -1.24
CA LYS A 6 -7.95 11.55 -0.52
C LYS A 6 -8.53 12.63 -1.44
N ASN A 7 -8.21 12.63 -2.74
CA ASN A 7 -8.49 13.71 -3.69
C ASN A 7 -7.93 15.08 -3.23
N THR A 8 -6.80 15.07 -2.52
CA THR A 8 -6.09 16.28 -2.07
C THR A 8 -4.73 16.44 -2.74
N ASN A 9 -4.47 15.67 -3.80
CA ASN A 9 -3.24 15.73 -4.57
C ASN A 9 -3.15 17.03 -5.39
N ASP A 10 -1.93 17.43 -5.72
CA ASP A 10 -1.61 18.50 -6.65
C ASP A 10 -0.70 17.99 -7.78
N LYS A 11 -0.18 18.91 -8.61
CA LYS A 11 0.68 18.59 -9.76
C LYS A 11 2.09 18.11 -9.39
N HIS A 12 2.47 18.20 -8.11
CA HIS A 12 3.77 17.80 -7.59
C HIS A 12 3.68 16.56 -6.70
N SER A 13 2.48 16.02 -6.52
CA SER A 13 2.25 14.84 -5.69
C SER A 13 2.75 13.58 -6.37
N ASP A 14 3.41 12.72 -5.60
CA ASP A 14 3.73 11.35 -5.94
C ASP A 14 2.53 10.42 -5.72
N ILE A 15 2.65 9.18 -6.20
CA ILE A 15 1.65 8.13 -6.03
C ILE A 15 2.10 7.18 -4.94
N ASP A 16 1.44 7.24 -3.78
CA ASP A 16 1.60 6.30 -2.68
C ASP A 16 1.03 4.91 -3.03
N LEU A 17 1.90 3.93 -3.29
CA LEU A 17 1.53 2.55 -3.59
C LEU A 17 1.94 1.61 -2.45
N CYS A 18 0.97 0.91 -1.88
CA CYS A 18 1.21 -0.14 -0.87
C CYS A 18 1.16 -1.53 -1.51
N VAL A 19 2.13 -2.37 -1.22
CA VAL A 19 2.16 -3.79 -1.61
C VAL A 19 2.34 -4.64 -0.36
N ILE A 20 1.36 -5.51 -0.11
CA ILE A 20 1.40 -6.49 0.98
C ILE A 20 1.59 -7.86 0.35
N CYS A 21 2.79 -8.42 0.46
CA CYS A 21 3.14 -9.68 -0.19
C CYS A 21 4.35 -10.33 0.49
N ASP A 22 4.32 -11.65 0.69
CA ASP A 22 5.45 -12.41 1.26
C ASP A 22 6.37 -13.01 0.16
N ASN A 23 6.15 -12.67 -1.11
CA ASN A 23 6.88 -13.26 -2.23
C ASN A 23 7.77 -12.22 -2.93
N ASP A 24 9.03 -12.18 -2.51
CA ASP A 24 10.06 -11.27 -3.03
C ASP A 24 10.22 -11.31 -4.56
N LYS A 25 10.03 -12.48 -5.19
CA LYS A 25 10.12 -12.61 -6.65
C LYS A 25 8.99 -11.87 -7.36
N VAL A 26 7.80 -11.90 -6.79
CA VAL A 26 6.63 -11.17 -7.31
C VAL A 26 6.83 -9.68 -7.13
N ILE A 27 7.29 -9.26 -5.96
CA ILE A 27 7.56 -7.85 -5.63
C ILE A 27 8.63 -7.28 -6.56
N LYS A 28 9.76 -7.98 -6.72
CA LYS A 28 10.83 -7.56 -7.64
C LYS A 28 10.31 -7.38 -9.06
N LYS A 29 9.51 -8.33 -9.56
CA LYS A 29 8.92 -8.26 -10.90
C LYS A 29 7.93 -7.10 -11.03
N LEU A 30 7.16 -6.80 -9.99
CA LEU A 30 6.28 -5.64 -9.94
C LEU A 30 7.09 -4.35 -10.02
N PHE A 31 8.13 -4.22 -9.19
CA PHE A 31 8.98 -3.06 -9.15
C PHE A 31 9.72 -2.80 -10.48
N ASP A 32 10.25 -3.84 -11.11
CA ASP A 32 10.87 -3.74 -12.43
C ASP A 32 9.90 -3.20 -13.49
N LYS A 33 8.60 -3.52 -13.39
CA LYS A 33 7.57 -2.99 -14.28
C LYS A 33 7.16 -1.55 -13.92
N LEU A 34 7.02 -1.24 -12.63
CA LEU A 34 6.65 0.10 -12.17
C LEU A 34 7.68 1.14 -12.60
N ARG A 35 8.97 0.79 -12.57
CA ARG A 35 10.08 1.65 -13.03
C ARG A 35 10.04 2.03 -14.50
N LEU A 36 9.27 1.31 -15.32
CA LEU A 36 9.10 1.63 -16.75
C LEU A 36 8.00 2.67 -16.97
N LEU A 37 7.18 2.95 -15.97
CA LEU A 37 6.13 3.95 -16.05
C LEU A 37 6.72 5.35 -15.80
N PRO A 38 6.32 6.37 -16.57
CA PRO A 38 6.72 7.75 -16.33
C PRO A 38 5.89 8.37 -15.19
N LEU A 39 5.81 7.68 -14.06
CA LEU A 39 5.04 8.07 -12.88
C LEU A 39 5.99 8.15 -11.69
N ASP A 40 5.79 9.16 -10.84
CA ASP A 40 6.47 9.26 -9.56
C ASP A 40 5.70 8.40 -8.54
N ILE A 41 6.29 7.28 -8.12
CA ILE A 41 5.64 6.27 -7.29
C ILE A 41 6.49 6.07 -6.03
N ASP A 42 5.92 6.38 -4.87
CA ASP A 42 6.47 5.97 -3.59
C ASP A 42 5.92 4.59 -3.21
N LEU A 43 6.81 3.59 -3.15
CA LEU A 43 6.45 2.20 -2.92
C LEU A 43 6.67 1.83 -1.45
N ASN A 44 5.58 1.46 -0.79
CA ASN A 44 5.58 0.94 0.57
C ASN A 44 5.33 -0.58 0.53
N GLU A 45 6.33 -1.36 0.91
CA GLU A 45 6.32 -2.81 0.88
C GLU A 45 6.22 -3.39 2.29
N PHE A 46 5.35 -4.38 2.48
CA PHE A 46 5.19 -5.08 3.74
C PHE A 46 4.97 -6.58 3.51
N SER A 47 5.53 -7.42 4.39
CA SER A 47 5.03 -8.77 4.59
C SER A 47 3.63 -8.75 5.22
N VAL A 48 2.89 -9.85 5.10
CA VAL A 48 1.58 -10.00 5.74
C VAL A 48 1.71 -9.88 7.27
N SER A 49 2.76 -10.46 7.84
CA SER A 49 3.03 -10.41 9.29
C SER A 49 3.36 -8.99 9.77
N GLU A 50 4.19 -8.25 9.04
CA GLU A 50 4.54 -6.87 9.40
C GLU A 50 3.30 -5.99 9.35
N PHE A 51 2.52 -6.08 8.27
CA PHE A 51 1.32 -5.25 8.13
C PHE A 51 0.30 -5.54 9.23
N LYS A 52 0.05 -6.82 9.56
CA LYS A 52 -0.81 -7.19 10.69
C LYS A 52 -0.30 -6.63 12.01
N SER A 53 1.00 -6.76 12.28
CA SER A 53 1.58 -6.22 13.51
C SER A 53 1.39 -4.71 13.64
N MET A 54 1.45 -3.97 12.53
CA MET A 54 1.23 -2.53 12.50
C MET A 54 -0.22 -2.18 12.85
N ILE A 55 -1.19 -2.93 12.32
CA ILE A 55 -2.61 -2.78 12.64
C ILE A 55 -2.85 -3.01 14.13
N ASP A 56 -2.27 -4.09 14.67
CA ASP A 56 -2.48 -4.52 16.07
C ASP A 56 -1.92 -3.53 17.10
N THR A 57 -0.92 -2.72 16.73
CA THR A 57 -0.33 -1.72 17.64
C THR A 57 -1.33 -0.66 18.11
N LYS A 58 -2.47 -0.48 17.42
CA LYS A 58 -3.50 0.56 17.67
C LYS A 58 -2.95 1.98 17.77
N LYS A 59 -1.72 2.22 17.35
CA LYS A 59 -1.11 3.54 17.23
C LYS A 59 -1.36 4.07 15.83
N VAL A 60 -1.55 5.39 15.72
CA VAL A 60 -1.60 6.04 14.40
C VAL A 60 -0.26 5.81 13.71
N ASN A 61 -0.31 5.12 12.58
CA ASN A 61 0.84 4.76 11.75
C ASN A 61 0.40 4.64 10.28
N VAL A 62 1.35 4.32 9.40
CA VAL A 62 1.10 4.18 7.95
C VAL A 62 -0.02 3.18 7.64
N SER A 63 -0.10 2.05 8.35
CA SER A 63 -1.18 1.07 8.13
C SER A 63 -2.57 1.65 8.44
N SER A 64 -2.69 2.51 9.47
CA SER A 64 -3.96 3.16 9.80
C SER A 64 -4.41 4.16 8.72
N GLU A 65 -3.47 4.85 8.09
CA GLU A 65 -3.75 5.72 6.94
C GLU A 65 -4.16 4.90 5.71
N ILE A 66 -3.42 3.82 5.42
CA ILE A 66 -3.73 2.91 4.32
C ILE A 66 -5.15 2.37 4.49
N ILE A 67 -5.52 1.83 5.66
CA ILE A 67 -6.85 1.26 5.87
C ILE A 67 -7.95 2.33 5.73
N SER A 68 -7.69 3.56 6.19
CA SER A 68 -8.69 4.61 6.21
C SER A 68 -8.91 5.29 4.85
N ASN A 69 -7.85 5.42 4.03
CA ASN A 69 -7.89 6.15 2.76
C ASN A 69 -7.08 5.44 1.67
N ASN A 70 -7.66 4.40 1.08
CA ASN A 70 -7.05 3.63 -0.01
C ASN A 70 -7.96 3.50 -1.23
N VAL A 71 -7.33 3.11 -2.34
CA VAL A 71 -7.98 2.51 -3.50
C VAL A 71 -7.35 1.14 -3.66
N ILE A 72 -8.15 0.07 -3.57
CA ILE A 72 -7.65 -1.31 -3.68
C ILE A 72 -7.56 -1.70 -5.16
N LEU A 73 -6.34 -1.91 -5.65
CA LEU A 73 -6.11 -2.32 -7.03
C LEU A 73 -6.22 -3.85 -7.23
N PHE A 74 -5.89 -4.63 -6.20
CA PHE A 74 -5.89 -6.09 -6.24
C PHE A 74 -6.04 -6.69 -4.84
N GLY A 75 -6.67 -7.86 -4.73
CA GLY A 75 -6.71 -8.64 -3.49
C GLY A 75 -7.64 -8.07 -2.40
N VAL A 76 -8.80 -7.52 -2.77
CA VAL A 76 -9.75 -6.89 -1.83
C VAL A 76 -10.18 -7.80 -0.67
N GLU A 77 -10.52 -9.05 -0.95
CA GLU A 77 -10.90 -10.01 0.10
C GLU A 77 -9.74 -10.28 1.07
N ASN A 78 -8.55 -10.54 0.52
CA ASN A 78 -7.34 -10.76 1.31
C ASN A 78 -7.03 -9.56 2.18
N PHE A 79 -7.14 -8.34 1.65
CA PHE A 79 -6.85 -7.11 2.38
C PHE A 79 -7.77 -6.95 3.61
N TYR A 80 -9.09 -7.06 3.42
CA TYR A 80 -10.04 -6.93 4.54
C TYR A 80 -9.93 -8.08 5.55
N SER A 81 -9.53 -9.28 5.11
CA SER A 81 -9.28 -10.41 6.02
C SER A 81 -8.15 -10.17 7.02
N LEU A 82 -7.28 -9.16 6.79
CA LEU A 82 -6.19 -8.82 7.69
C LEU A 82 -6.68 -8.21 9.01
N PHE A 83 -7.87 -7.59 9.04
CA PHE A 83 -8.36 -6.83 10.20
C PHE A 83 -9.86 -7.02 10.52
N ASN A 84 -10.58 -7.88 9.81
CA ASN A 84 -12.00 -8.17 10.04
C ASN A 84 -12.26 -9.47 10.84
N ASN A 85 -11.31 -9.97 11.64
CA ASN A 85 -11.48 -11.17 12.48
C ASN A 85 -11.47 -10.85 13.98
#